data_AF-A0A447U2A2-F1
#
_entry.id   AF-A0A447U2A2-F1
#
_cell.length_a   1.000
_cell.length_b   1.000
_cell.length_c   1.000
_cell.angle_alpha   90.00
_cell.angle_beta   90.00
_cell.angle_gamma   90.00
#
_symmetry.space_group_name_H-M   'P 1'
#
loop_
_entity.id
_entity.type
_entity.pdbx_description
1 polymer ?
#
loop_
_entity_poly.entity_id
_entity_poly.type
_entity_poly.pdbx_seq_one_letter_code
_entity_poly.pdbx_strand_id
1 'polypeptide(L)'
;MSMISGKLGEDKQNKQEKSETAIRESIGVVPLALPLMAGPGAISSTIVWGTRYHSIAHLLGFSVAIALFALCCWGVFRMAPWLVRLLGQTGINVITRIMGLLLMALGIEFIVTGIKGIFPGLLN
;
A
#
# COMPACT_ATOMS: atom_id res chain seq x y z
N MET A 1 38.82 2.89 37.41
CA MET A 1 39.27 2.44 36.07
C MET A 1 38.14 2.33 35.05
N SER A 2 36.91 1.90 35.38
CA SER A 2 35.81 1.83 34.37
C SER A 2 35.04 3.15 34.13
N MET A 3 35.26 4.19 34.94
CA MET A 3 34.61 5.50 34.75
C MET A 3 35.49 6.56 34.05
N ILE A 4 36.73 6.20 33.70
CA ILE A 4 37.64 7.02 32.86
C ILE A 4 37.58 6.60 31.38
N SER A 5 37.04 5.42 31.09
CA SER A 5 36.81 4.97 29.72
C SER A 5 35.33 5.18 29.38
N GLY A 6 35.05 6.26 28.66
CA GLY A 6 33.71 6.68 28.22
C GLY A 6 33.07 5.71 27.21
N LYS A 7 32.78 4.49 27.64
CA LYS A 7 31.92 3.54 26.93
C LYS A 7 30.57 3.49 27.65
N LEU A 8 29.80 4.57 27.52
CA LEU A 8 28.38 4.52 27.84
C LEU A 8 27.68 3.67 26.76
N GLY A 9 27.26 2.47 27.14
CA GLY A 9 25.96 1.92 26.74
C GLY A 9 25.67 1.72 25.24
N GLU A 10 26.66 1.39 24.41
CA GLU A 10 26.46 1.26 22.94
C GLU A 10 25.59 0.07 22.49
N ASP A 11 25.24 -0.88 23.38
CA ASP A 11 24.55 -2.11 22.95
C ASP A 11 23.02 -2.12 23.15
N LYS A 12 22.46 -1.26 24.02
CA LYS A 12 21.03 -1.31 24.33
C LYS A 12 20.20 -0.22 23.65
N GLN A 13 20.83 0.85 23.19
CA GLN A 13 20.12 1.99 22.61
C GLN A 13 19.78 1.79 21.12
N ASN A 14 20.53 0.94 20.40
CA ASN A 14 20.32 0.66 18.96
C ASN A 14 19.10 -0.25 18.68
N LYS A 15 18.78 -1.19 19.59
CA LYS A 15 17.69 -2.16 19.36
C LYS A 15 16.30 -1.56 19.52
N GLN A 16 16.16 -0.56 20.39
CA GLN A 16 14.87 0.09 20.68
C GLN A 16 14.49 1.10 19.57
N GLU A 17 15.46 1.85 19.05
CA GLU A 17 15.27 2.81 17.94
C GLU A 17 14.92 2.11 16.61
N LYS A 18 15.52 0.92 16.37
CA LYS A 18 15.20 0.09 15.20
C LYS A 18 13.77 -0.49 15.25
N SER A 19 13.24 -0.73 16.45
CA SER A 19 11.88 -1.28 16.64
C SER A 19 10.79 -0.21 16.48
N GLU A 20 11.01 1.02 16.94
CA GLU A 20 10.06 2.13 16.73
C GLU A 20 9.97 2.55 15.26
N THR A 21 11.09 2.49 14.53
CA THR A 21 11.11 2.76 13.09
C THR A 21 10.27 1.75 12.31
N ALA A 22 10.36 0.45 12.65
CA ALA A 22 9.56 -0.60 12.00
C ALA A 22 8.04 -0.43 12.25
N ILE A 23 7.64 0.01 13.44
CA ILE A 23 6.22 0.26 13.75
C ILE A 23 5.71 1.50 12.98
N ARG A 24 6.53 2.55 12.84
CA ARG A 24 6.18 3.73 12.03
C ARG A 24 6.05 3.42 10.53
N GLU A 25 6.91 2.54 9.98
CA GLU A 25 6.75 2.05 8.60
C GLU A 25 5.46 1.24 8.43
N SER A 26 5.08 0.45 9.44
CA SER A 26 3.91 -0.44 9.40
C SER A 26 2.57 0.32 9.32
N ILE A 27 2.51 1.55 9.86
CA ILE A 27 1.30 2.38 9.87
C ILE A 27 0.87 2.80 8.45
N GLY A 28 1.81 2.95 7.51
CA GLY A 28 1.51 3.24 6.10
C GLY A 28 1.10 2.03 5.29
N VAL A 29 1.44 0.81 5.73
CA VAL A 29 1.23 -0.42 4.97
C VAL A 29 -0.27 -0.76 4.89
N VAL A 30 -1.02 -0.63 5.98
CA VAL A 30 -2.40 -1.14 6.00
C VAL A 30 -3.43 -0.23 5.29
N PRO A 31 -3.47 1.10 5.53
CA PRO A 31 -4.49 1.94 4.89
C PRO A 31 -4.17 2.28 3.43
N LEU A 32 -2.92 2.17 2.97
CA LEU A 32 -2.51 2.64 1.64
C LEU A 32 -2.04 1.53 0.72
N ALA A 33 -1.38 0.47 1.21
CA ALA A 33 -1.03 -0.65 0.34
C ALA A 33 -2.27 -1.38 -0.17
N LEU A 34 -3.35 -1.45 0.64
CA LEU A 34 -4.63 -2.02 0.22
C LEU A 34 -5.26 -1.24 -0.96
N PRO A 35 -5.46 0.09 -0.88
CA PRO A 35 -5.90 0.89 -2.03
C PRO A 35 -4.97 0.84 -3.23
N LEU A 36 -3.65 0.77 -3.01
CA LEU A 36 -2.69 0.69 -4.12
C LEU A 36 -2.75 -0.69 -4.83
N MET A 37 -3.01 -1.77 -4.09
CA MET A 37 -3.15 -3.12 -4.66
C MET A 37 -4.51 -3.37 -5.29
N ALA A 38 -5.58 -2.96 -4.62
CA ALA A 38 -6.95 -3.11 -5.07
C ALA A 38 -7.57 -1.70 -5.06
N GLY A 39 -7.39 -0.96 -6.15
CA GLY A 39 -7.92 0.40 -6.27
C GLY A 39 -9.42 0.48 -5.95
N PRO A 40 -9.93 1.64 -5.49
CA PRO A 40 -11.34 1.80 -5.13
C PRO A 40 -12.31 1.47 -6.28
N GLY A 41 -11.92 1.75 -7.53
CA GLY A 41 -12.69 1.37 -8.72
C GLY A 41 -12.75 -0.15 -8.94
N ALA A 42 -11.66 -0.87 -8.68
CA ALA A 42 -11.62 -2.32 -8.77
C ALA A 42 -12.46 -2.97 -7.66
N ILE A 43 -12.43 -2.41 -6.45
CA ILE A 43 -13.29 -2.85 -5.33
C ILE A 43 -14.76 -2.62 -5.68
N SER A 44 -15.14 -1.43 -6.13
CA SER A 44 -16.52 -1.13 -6.52
C SER A 44 -17.02 -2.06 -7.64
N SER A 45 -16.19 -2.27 -8.67
CA SER A 45 -16.55 -3.13 -9.80
C SER A 45 -16.75 -4.58 -9.37
N THR A 46 -15.88 -5.12 -8.51
CA THR A 46 -16.04 -6.50 -8.02
C THR A 46 -17.29 -6.67 -7.15
N ILE A 47 -17.66 -5.68 -6.34
CA ILE A 47 -18.90 -5.70 -5.55
C ILE A 47 -20.14 -5.66 -6.46
N VAL A 48 -20.16 -4.77 -7.46
CA VAL A 48 -21.27 -4.69 -8.43
C VAL A 48 -21.40 -5.98 -9.23
N TRP A 49 -20.27 -6.58 -9.63
CA TRP A 49 -20.30 -7.85 -10.37
C TRP A 49 -20.78 -9.03 -9.52
N GLY A 50 -20.37 -9.07 -8.24
CA GLY A 50 -20.82 -10.09 -7.30
C GLY A 50 -22.31 -10.03 -6.98
N THR A 51 -22.91 -8.83 -7.04
CA THR A 51 -24.36 -8.65 -6.75
C THR A 51 -25.26 -8.91 -7.96
N ARG A 52 -24.76 -8.74 -9.20
CA ARG A 52 -25.57 -8.86 -10.43
C ARG A 52 -25.76 -10.28 -10.97
N TYR A 53 -24.85 -11.22 -10.67
CA TYR A 53 -24.81 -12.52 -11.34
C TYR A 53 -24.84 -13.69 -10.35
N HIS A 54 -26.01 -14.31 -10.17
CA HIS A 54 -26.22 -15.47 -9.27
C HIS A 54 -26.10 -16.85 -9.96
N SER A 55 -25.70 -16.91 -11.24
CA SER A 55 -25.55 -18.19 -11.94
C SER A 55 -24.22 -18.87 -11.56
N ILE A 56 -24.26 -20.20 -11.37
CA ILE A 56 -23.10 -21.04 -11.01
C ILE A 56 -21.93 -20.85 -12.00
N ALA A 57 -22.23 -20.63 -13.28
CA ALA A 57 -21.22 -20.38 -14.31
C ALA A 57 -20.47 -19.04 -14.11
N HIS A 58 -21.17 -17.99 -13.68
CA HIS A 58 -20.54 -16.70 -13.38
C HIS A 58 -19.72 -16.76 -12.09
N LEU A 59 -20.19 -17.51 -11.09
CA LEU A 59 -19.45 -17.72 -9.85
C LEU A 59 -18.12 -18.43 -10.11
N LEU A 60 -18.13 -19.50 -10.91
CA LEU A 60 -16.92 -20.20 -11.34
C LEU A 60 -15.95 -19.28 -12.09
N GLY A 61 -16.45 -18.50 -13.05
CA GLY A 61 -15.62 -17.55 -13.80
C GLY A 61 -14.98 -16.49 -12.91
N PHE A 62 -15.73 -15.96 -11.93
CA PHE A 62 -15.25 -14.99 -10.97
C PHE A 62 -14.18 -15.58 -10.03
N SER A 63 -14.40 -16.80 -9.52
CA SER A 63 -13.41 -17.51 -8.69
C SER A 63 -12.11 -17.78 -9.44
N VAL A 64 -12.18 -18.18 -10.72
CA VAL A 64 -10.99 -18.38 -11.55
C VAL A 64 -10.24 -17.07 -11.77
N ALA A 65 -10.95 -15.96 -12.02
CA ALA A 65 -10.32 -14.65 -12.19
C ALA A 65 -9.57 -14.20 -10.92
N ILE A 66 -10.18 -14.39 -9.75
CA ILE A 66 -9.53 -14.08 -8.46
C ILE A 66 -8.31 -14.98 -8.23
N ALA A 67 -8.44 -16.28 -8.51
CA ALA A 67 -7.32 -17.22 -8.36
C ALA A 67 -6.15 -16.84 -9.29
N LEU A 68 -6.42 -16.43 -10.52
CA LEU A 68 -5.41 -15.98 -11.48
C LEU A 68 -4.73 -14.68 -11.01
N PHE A 69 -5.50 -13.73 -10.48
CA PHE A 69 -4.96 -12.49 -9.90
C PHE A 69 -4.06 -12.78 -8.70
N ALA A 70 -4.51 -13.65 -7.78
CA ALA A 70 -3.72 -14.07 -6.63
C ALA A 70 -2.42 -14.75 -7.04
N LEU A 71 -2.44 -15.61 -8.07
CA LEU A 71 -1.25 -16.25 -8.62
C LEU A 71 -0.28 -15.22 -9.21
N CYS A 72 -0.80 -14.21 -9.92
CA CYS A 72 0.00 -13.12 -10.46
C CYS A 72 0.69 -12.31 -9.34
N CYS A 73 -0.07 -11.90 -8.32
CA CYS A 73 0.48 -11.21 -7.15
C CYS A 73 1.55 -12.05 -6.44
N TRP A 74 1.32 -13.35 -6.29
CA TRP A 74 2.30 -14.26 -5.71
C TRP A 74 3.59 -14.31 -6.53
N GLY A 75 3.50 -14.35 -7.86
CA GLY A 75 4.65 -14.29 -8.76
C GLY A 75 5.45 -12.98 -8.60
N VAL A 76 4.77 -11.84 -8.56
CA VAL A 76 5.39 -10.53 -8.35
C VAL A 76 6.08 -10.45 -6.99
N PHE A 77 5.42 -10.87 -5.92
CA PHE A 77 6.02 -10.87 -4.58
C PHE A 77 7.20 -11.82 -4.46
N ARG A 78 7.19 -12.95 -5.17
CA ARG A 78 8.35 -13.85 -5.23
C ARG A 78 9.56 -13.19 -5.89
N MET A 79 9.35 -12.28 -6.84
CA MET A 79 10.42 -11.51 -7.48
C MET A 79 10.80 -10.21 -6.73
N ALA A 80 10.05 -9.82 -5.70
CA ALA A 80 10.33 -8.64 -4.89
C ALA A 80 11.78 -8.52 -4.36
N PRO A 81 12.43 -9.57 -3.80
CA PRO A 81 13.80 -9.46 -3.34
C PRO A 81 14.81 -9.19 -4.47
N TRP A 82 14.49 -9.62 -5.69
CA TRP A 82 15.30 -9.33 -6.87
C TRP A 82 15.11 -7.87 -7.31
N LEU A 83 13.87 -7.39 -7.29
CA LEU A 83 13.53 -6.00 -7.58
C LEU A 83 14.21 -5.02 -6.61
N VAL A 84 14.23 -5.33 -5.32
CA VAL A 84 14.91 -4.51 -4.30
C VAL A 84 16.41 -4.39 -4.58
N ARG A 85 17.06 -5.48 -5.02
CA ARG A 85 18.48 -5.46 -5.39
C ARG A 85 18.75 -4.62 -6.65
N LEU A 86 17.83 -4.65 -7.61
CA LEU A 86 17.95 -3.88 -8.86
C LEU A 86 17.78 -2.37 -8.63
N LEU A 87 16.83 -1.98 -7.78
CA LEU A 87 16.53 -0.56 -7.49
C LEU A 87 17.59 0.10 -6.60
N GLY A 88 18.21 -0.68 -5.71
CA GLY A 88 19.15 -0.16 -4.72
C GLY A 88 18.53 0.88 -3.78
N GLN A 89 19.36 1.47 -2.93
CA GLN A 89 18.87 2.37 -1.87
C GLN A 89 18.35 3.72 -2.40
N THR A 90 18.98 4.25 -3.44
CA THR A 90 18.54 5.50 -4.09
C THR A 90 17.20 5.31 -4.81
N GLY A 91 17.01 4.20 -5.52
CA GLY A 91 15.75 3.91 -6.23
C GLY A 91 14.57 3.76 -5.28
N ILE A 92 14.77 3.09 -4.15
CA ILE A 92 13.73 2.96 -3.10
C ILE A 92 13.35 4.34 -2.56
N ASN A 93 14.31 5.21 -2.26
CA ASN A 93 14.02 6.55 -1.74
C ASN A 93 13.22 7.41 -2.75
N VAL A 94 13.52 7.30 -4.04
CA VAL A 94 12.77 7.98 -5.10
C VAL A 94 11.33 7.46 -5.17
N ILE A 95 11.14 6.13 -5.15
CA ILE A 95 9.81 5.51 -5.20
C ILE A 95 8.97 5.91 -3.99
N THR A 96 9.55 5.90 -2.79
CA THR A 96 8.84 6.36 -1.57
C THR A 96 8.37 7.80 -1.70
N ARG A 97 9.20 8.69 -2.28
CA ARG A 97 8.83 10.08 -2.52
C ARG A 97 7.70 10.21 -3.54
N ILE A 98 7.76 9.44 -4.63
CA ILE A 98 6.71 9.41 -5.66
C ILE A 98 5.40 8.87 -5.08
N MET A 99 5.43 7.78 -4.31
CA MET A 99 4.26 7.25 -3.63
C MET A 99 3.64 8.31 -2.72
N GLY A 100 4.43 9.02 -1.92
CA GLY A 100 3.96 10.14 -1.10
C GLY A 100 3.24 11.23 -1.90
N LEU A 101 3.77 11.60 -3.08
CA LEU A 101 3.14 12.58 -3.98
C LEU A 101 1.83 12.05 -4.59
N LEU A 102 1.81 10.79 -5.03
CA LEU A 102 0.60 10.13 -5.56
C LEU A 102 -0.50 10.08 -4.51
N LEU A 103 -0.15 9.77 -3.27
CA LEU A 103 -1.09 9.73 -2.14
C LEU A 103 -1.70 11.10 -1.85
N MET A 104 -0.90 12.17 -1.89
CA MET A 104 -1.44 13.53 -1.79
C MET A 104 -2.40 13.84 -2.94
N ALA A 105 -2.03 13.51 -4.18
CA ALA A 105 -2.87 13.74 -5.35
C ALA A 105 -4.21 12.99 -5.27
N LEU A 106 -4.19 11.70 -4.92
CA LEU A 106 -5.39 10.89 -4.72
C LEU A 106 -6.26 11.44 -3.57
N GLY A 107 -5.64 11.90 -2.49
CA GLY A 107 -6.35 12.57 -1.39
C GLY A 107 -7.11 13.81 -1.85
N ILE A 108 -6.45 14.68 -2.62
CA ILE A 108 -7.07 15.88 -3.19
C ILE A 108 -8.18 15.49 -4.17
N GLU A 109 -7.97 14.48 -5.02
CA GLU A 109 -8.97 13.97 -5.95
C GLU A 109 -10.23 13.50 -5.22
N PHE A 110 -10.10 12.73 -4.13
CA PHE A 110 -11.25 12.30 -3.32
C PHE A 110 -11.96 13.47 -2.63
N ILE A 111 -11.22 14.46 -2.12
CA ILE A 111 -11.81 15.67 -1.53
C ILE A 111 -12.62 16.43 -2.59
N VAL A 112 -12.04 16.68 -3.77
CA VAL A 112 -12.71 17.40 -4.87
C VAL A 112 -13.94 16.62 -5.34
N THR A 113 -13.83 15.30 -5.52
CA THR A 113 -14.94 14.44 -5.93
C THR A 113 -16.05 14.43 -4.89
N GLY A 114 -15.70 14.37 -3.60
CA GLY A 114 -16.65 14.48 -2.50
C GLY A 114 -17.39 15.82 -2.47
N ILE A 115 -16.66 16.93 -2.61
CA ILE A 115 -17.26 18.28 -2.63
C ILE A 115 -18.20 18.45 -3.85
N LYS A 116 -17.77 18.01 -5.04
CA LYS A 116 -18.62 18.02 -6.25
C LYS A 116 -19.90 17.21 -6.08
N GLY A 117 -19.82 16.07 -5.40
CA GLY A 117 -21.00 15.24 -5.10
C GLY A 117 -21.97 15.88 -4.11
N ILE A 118 -21.48 16.69 -3.17
CA ILE A 118 -22.30 17.35 -2.13
C ILE A 118 -22.95 18.64 -2.65
N PHE A 119 -22.26 19.42 -3.50
CA PHE A 119 -22.79 20.67 -4.07
C PHE A 119 -22.95 20.58 -5.61
N PRO A 120 -23.87 19.75 -6.13
CA PRO A 120 -24.09 19.60 -7.57
C PRO A 120 -24.68 20.86 -8.22
N GLY A 121 -25.23 21.80 -7.44
CA GLY A 121 -25.92 23.00 -7.93
C GLY A 121 -25.09 24.29 -8.01
N LEU A 122 -23.84 24.32 -7.54
CA LEU A 122 -22.99 25.53 -7.58
C LEU A 122 -22.02 25.56 -8.78
N LEU A 123 -21.91 24.45 -9.51
CA LEU A 123 -20.98 24.24 -10.62
C LEU A 123 -21.69 24.00 -11.97
N ASN A 124 -22.99 24.27 -12.04
CA ASN A 124 -23.72 24.29 -13.32
C ASN A 124 -23.93 25.72 -13.79
#